data_AF-A0A3B0VAA0-F1
#
_entry.id   AF-A0A3B0VAA0-F1
#
_cell.length_a   1.000
_cell.length_b   1.000
_cell.length_c   1.000
_cell.angle_alpha   90.00
_cell.angle_beta   90.00
_cell.angle_gamma   90.00
#
_symmetry.space_group_name_H-M   'P 1'
#
loop_
_entity.id
_entity.type
_entity.pdbx_description
1 polymer ?
#
loop_
_entity_poly.entity_id
_entity_poly.type
_entity_poly.pdbx_seq_one_letter_code
_entity_poly.pdbx_strand_id
1 'polypeptide(L)' 'MNDLDRFHLAGDVIDRVPSLGSRAAYAKQFLRDKLQDHKDYIHKHGEDMPEIRDWKWNDVTPRKMKAPAT' A
#
# COMPACT_ATOMS: atom_id res chain seq x y z
N MET A 1 -18.58 0.40 -2.52
CA MET A 1 -17.53 -0.61 -2.67
C MET A 1 -17.72 -1.67 -1.58
N ASN A 2 -16.90 -2.71 -1.59
CA ASN A 2 -16.91 -3.82 -0.61
C ASN A 2 -15.63 -3.87 0.24
N ASP A 3 -14.84 -2.78 0.19
CA ASP A 3 -13.65 -2.52 1.00
C ASP A 3 -12.56 -3.62 0.94
N LEU A 4 -12.53 -4.37 -0.17
CA LEU A 4 -11.53 -5.40 -0.48
C LEU A 4 -10.30 -4.87 -1.25
N ASP A 5 -10.15 -3.56 -1.39
CA ASP A 5 -8.96 -2.99 -2.04
C ASP A 5 -7.73 -3.01 -1.12
N ARG A 6 -6.56 -2.82 -1.75
CA ARG A 6 -5.25 -2.91 -1.08
C ARG A 6 -5.05 -1.89 0.05
N PHE A 7 -5.73 -0.75 0.04
CA PHE A 7 -5.57 0.28 1.07
C PHE A 7 -6.42 -0.02 2.31
N HIS A 8 -7.66 -0.47 2.12
CA HIS A 8 -8.48 -0.97 3.22
C HIS A 8 -7.83 -2.18 3.90
N LEU A 9 -7.38 -3.18 3.13
CA LEU A 9 -6.71 -4.37 3.66
C LEU A 9 -5.41 -4.04 4.42
N ALA A 10 -4.66 -3.02 3.98
CA ALA A 10 -3.47 -2.56 4.71
C ALA A 10 -3.82 -1.80 6.00
N GLY A 11 -4.90 -1.00 6.00
CA GLY A 11 -5.40 -0.31 7.20
C GLY A 11 -5.91 -1.29 8.26
N ASP A 12 -6.59 -2.35 7.81
CA ASP A 12 -7.05 -3.47 8.62
C ASP A 12 -5.90 -4.19 9.36
N VAL A 13 -4.73 -4.34 8.72
CA VAL A 13 -3.53 -4.91 9.36
C VAL A 13 -2.98 -3.96 10.42
N ILE A 14 -2.97 -2.64 10.17
CA ILE A 14 -2.52 -1.65 11.17
C ILE A 14 -3.38 -1.71 12.44
N ASP A 15 -4.70 -1.84 12.30
CA ASP A 15 -5.62 -1.89 13.44
C ASP A 15 -5.62 -3.22 14.20
N ARG A 16 -5.31 -4.33 13.51
CA ARG A 16 -5.35 -5.68 14.11
C ARG A 16 -4.01 -6.14 14.71
N VAL A 17 -2.90 -5.46 14.43
CA VAL A 17 -1.58 -5.80 15.00
C VAL A 17 -1.25 -4.86 16.17
N PRO A 18 -1.29 -5.32 17.44
CA PRO A 18 -1.20 -4.45 18.61
C PRO A 18 0.11 -3.64 18.73
N SER A 19 1.20 -4.09 18.09
CA SER A 19 2.48 -3.40 18.07
C SER A 19 2.55 -2.24 17.06
N LEU A 20 1.59 -2.12 16.13
CA LEU A 20 1.59 -1.06 15.11
C LEU A 20 0.90 0.22 15.58
N GLY A 21 -0.33 0.15 16.10
CA GLY A 21 -1.05 1.21 16.81
C GLY A 21 -0.67 2.66 16.43
N SER A 22 -0.08 3.40 17.37
CA SER A 22 0.39 4.78 17.15
C SER A 22 1.63 4.89 16.26
N ARG A 23 2.48 3.85 16.19
CA ARG A 23 3.70 3.81 15.36
C ARG A 23 3.38 3.91 13.87
N ALA A 24 2.21 3.40 13.47
CA ALA A 24 1.71 3.39 12.10
C ALA A 24 0.69 4.52 11.80
N ALA A 25 0.50 5.50 12.69
CA ALA A 25 -0.53 6.53 12.54
C ALA A 25 -0.43 7.32 11.21
N TYR A 26 0.78 7.72 10.80
CA TYR A 26 1.02 8.38 9.51
C TYR A 26 0.75 7.47 8.31
N ALA A 27 1.11 6.19 8.39
CA ALA A 27 0.78 5.22 7.34
C ALA A 27 -0.75 5.04 7.21
N LYS A 28 -1.47 4.96 8.34
CA LYS A 28 -2.94 4.90 8.32
C LYS A 28 -3.60 6.17 7.80
N GLN A 29 -2.98 7.35 7.96
CA GLN A 29 -3.43 8.58 7.31
C GLN A 29 -3.23 8.50 5.80
N PHE A 30 -2.02 8.19 5.33
CA PHE A 30 -1.71 8.01 3.90
C PHE A 30 -2.66 7.03 3.19
N LEU A 31 -3.03 5.93 3.84
CA LEU A 31 -4.00 4.97 3.29
C LEU A 31 -5.43 5.57 3.17
N ARG A 32 -5.86 6.44 4.09
CA ARG A 32 -7.13 7.19 3.96
C ARG A 32 -7.05 8.21 2.83
N ASP A 33 -5.94 8.92 2.71
CA ASP A 33 -5.73 9.91 1.67
C ASP A 33 -5.78 9.24 0.28
N LYS A 34 -5.11 8.09 0.12
CA LYS A 34 -5.18 7.26 -1.09
C LYS A 34 -6.58 6.75 -1.42
N LEU A 35 -7.39 6.42 -0.42
CA LEU A 35 -8.80 6.05 -0.62
C LEU A 35 -9.67 7.24 -1.04
N GLN A 36 -9.24 8.48 -0.78
CA GLN A 36 -9.89 9.69 -1.29
C GLN A 36 -9.41 10.02 -2.71
N ASP A 37 -8.09 10.07 -2.94
CA ASP A 37 -7.45 10.21 -4.26
C ASP A 37 -8.11 9.28 -5.29
N HIS A 38 -8.30 8.01 -4.93
CA HIS A 38 -8.82 6.97 -5.81
C HIS A 38 -10.30 7.19 -6.18
N LYS A 39 -11.12 7.63 -5.22
CA LYS A 39 -12.52 8.00 -5.49
C LYS A 39 -12.58 9.22 -6.39
N ASP A 40 -11.83 10.27 -6.10
CA ASP A 40 -11.87 11.51 -6.88
C ASP A 40 -11.31 11.31 -8.29
N TYR A 41 -10.32 10.43 -8.45
CA TYR A 41 -9.82 10.01 -9.76
C TYR A 41 -10.89 9.26 -10.57
N ILE A 42 -11.57 8.27 -9.98
CA ILE A 42 -12.65 7.52 -10.65
C ILE A 42 -13.79 8.47 -11.08
N HIS A 43 -14.25 9.37 -10.20
CA HIS A 43 -15.32 10.33 -10.55
C HIS A 43 -14.92 11.28 -11.68
N LYS A 44 -13.64 11.62 -11.82
CA LYS A 44 -13.12 12.56 -12.82
C LYS A 44 -12.73 11.90 -14.14
N HIS A 45 -12.23 10.67 -14.11
CA HIS A 45 -11.62 10.00 -15.26
C HIS A 45 -12.37 8.74 -15.74
N GLY A 46 -13.27 8.17 -14.94
CA GLY A 46 -14.04 6.97 -15.30
C GLY A 46 -13.25 5.66 -15.27
N GLU A 47 -12.00 5.69 -14.83
CA GLU A 47 -11.11 4.52 -14.72
C GLU A 47 -10.32 4.55 -13.39
N ASP A 48 -9.76 3.40 -13.01
CA ASP A 48 -8.88 3.28 -11.85
C ASP A 48 -7.59 4.12 -12.00
N MET A 49 -7.00 4.53 -10.88
CA MET A 49 -5.70 5.21 -10.88
C MET A 49 -4.59 4.34 -11.52
N PRO A 50 -3.61 4.93 -12.22
CA PRO A 50 -2.43 4.22 -12.74
C PRO A 50 -1.67 3.43 -11.66
N GLU A 51 -1.55 3.96 -10.44
CA GLU A 51 -0.95 3.28 -9.27
C GLU A 51 -1.64 1.95 -8.90
N ILE A 52 -2.93 1.80 -9.25
CA ILE A 52 -3.70 0.58 -9.04
C ILE A 52 -3.53 -0.38 -10.22
N ARG A 53 -3.74 0.13 -11.44
CA ARG A 53 -3.71 -0.63 -12.72
C ARG A 53 -2.34 -1.18 -13.07
N ASP A 54 -1.33 -0.32 -13.04
CA ASP A 54 0.01 -0.58 -13.58
C ASP A 54 0.94 -1.19 -12.53
N TRP A 55 0.40 -1.54 -11.36
CA TRP A 55 1.10 -2.16 -10.26
C TRP A 55 1.63 -3.55 -10.61
N LYS A 56 2.90 -3.78 -10.30
CA LYS A 56 3.58 -5.06 -10.45
C LYS A 56 4.35 -5.33 -9.18
N TRP A 57 4.33 -6.57 -8.72
CA TRP A 57 5.19 -6.97 -7.62
C TRP A 57 6.65 -6.91 -8.10
N ASN A 58 7.51 -6.29 -7.32
CA ASN A 58 8.95 -6.28 -7.62
C ASN A 58 9.54 -7.64 -7.25
N ASP A 59 10.12 -8.36 -8.22
CA ASP A 59 10.87 -9.59 -7.95
C ASP A 59 12.13 -9.27 -7.14
N VAL A 60 12.01 -9.36 -5.82
CA VAL A 60 13.11 -9.18 -4.86
C VAL A 60 14.04 -10.40 -4.88
N THR A 61 14.65 -10.65 -6.03
CA THR A 61 15.75 -11.61 -6.17
C THR A 61 16.85 -11.22 -5.17
N PRO A 62 17.19 -12.08 -4.19
CA PRO A 62 18.15 -11.70 -3.15
C PRO A 62 19.51 -11.42 -3.80
N ARG A 63 19.97 -10.16 -3.72
CA ARG A 63 21.30 -9.78 -4.21
C ARG A 63 22.32 -10.62 -3.46
N LYS A 64 22.93 -11.60 -4.14
CA LYS A 64 23.99 -12.44 -3.57
C LYS A 64 25.12 -11.54 -3.07
N MET A 65 25.19 -11.33 -1.76
CA MET A 65 26.35 -10.74 -1.13
C MET A 65 27.54 -11.65 -1.41
N LYS A 66 28.52 -11.14 -2.16
CA LYS A 66 29.83 -11.80 -2.20
C LYS A 66 30.41 -11.71 -0.80
N ALA A 67 30.86 -12.84 -0.24
CA ALA A 67 31.64 -12.81 0.99
C ALA A 67 32.88 -11.93 0.79
N PRO A 68 33.33 -11.19 1.82
CA PRO A 68 34.62 -10.51 1.75
C PRO A 68 35.74 -11.53 1.53
N ALA A 69 36.74 -11.17 0.75
CA ALA A 69 37.98 -11.94 0.68
C ALA A 69 38.76 -11.74 2.00
N THR A 70 39.43 -12.80 2.44
CA THR A 70 40.30 -12.84 3.63
C THR A 70 41.55 -11.97 3.46
#